data_AF-A0A396SFJ7-F1
#
_entry.id   AF-A0A396SFJ7-F1
#
_cell.length_a   1.000
_cell.length_b   1.000
_cell.length_c   1.000
_cell.angle_alpha   90.00
_cell.angle_beta   90.00
_cell.angle_gamma   90.00
#
_symmetry.space_group_name_H-M   'P 1'
#
loop_
_entity.id
_entity.type
_entity.pdbx_description
1 polymer ?
#
loop_
_entity_poly.entity_id
_entity_poly.type
_entity_poly.pdbx_seq_one_letter_code
_entity_poly.pdbx_strand_id
1 'polypeptide(L)'
;MAIPDFQSLMRPVLAAVADGMPLALAVLRKQVASSFPLSEAELQERLASGKQTVINNRIGWARTYLNKAGLLCIPAKGMVQITARGLETLRTGPERITVSWLKRYPEFADFHMSRPTDTASPSEQIEPAEESTPDEQLAAAHQALMLSLADELLAQVRAASPSFFEQLVVDLMLAMGYGGSRKEAGRATQQTSDGGIDGIIKEDKLGLGVIYLQAKRWSNMVHRPEIDKFIGALTRQRARKGVFITTSDFSAGARDAALGLDIKVVLIDGSKLARLMVENNLGCTVKHVYEVRELDSDYFNEA
;
A
#
# COMPACT_ATOMS: atom_id res chain seq x y z
N MET A 1 -3.76 11.32 16.50
CA MET A 1 -5.13 10.79 16.72
C MET A 1 -5.61 10.28 15.37
N ALA A 2 -6.45 9.25 15.29
CA ALA A 2 -6.83 8.73 13.97
C ALA A 2 -7.51 9.81 13.10
N ILE A 3 -7.13 9.89 11.82
CA ILE A 3 -7.84 10.70 10.81
C ILE A 3 -9.32 10.29 10.86
N PRO A 4 -10.28 11.24 10.91
CA PRO A 4 -11.70 10.93 11.01
C PRO A 4 -12.16 10.08 9.82
N ASP A 5 -13.09 9.15 10.06
CA ASP A 5 -13.73 8.36 9.01
C ASP A 5 -14.58 9.26 8.09
N PHE A 6 -14.92 8.76 6.89
CA PHE A 6 -15.63 9.59 5.92
C PHE A 6 -17.06 9.94 6.33
N GLN A 7 -17.73 9.14 7.17
CA GLN A 7 -19.07 9.44 7.68
C GLN A 7 -19.02 10.58 8.70
N SER A 8 -18.02 10.57 9.58
CA SER A 8 -17.76 11.65 10.54
C SER A 8 -17.47 13.00 9.86
N LEU A 9 -17.01 12.97 8.60
CA LEU A 9 -16.79 14.17 7.77
C LEU A 9 -18.05 14.67 7.05
N MET A 10 -19.12 13.88 6.95
CA MET A 10 -20.32 14.27 6.19
C MET A 10 -21.01 15.52 6.73
N ARG A 11 -21.27 15.59 8.04
CA ARG A 11 -21.91 16.78 8.62
C ARG A 11 -21.01 18.03 8.54
N PRO A 12 -19.69 17.97 8.86
CA PRO A 12 -18.77 19.10 8.62
C PRO A 12 -18.72 19.56 7.16
N VAL A 13 -18.72 18.63 6.19
CA VAL A 13 -18.77 18.95 4.76
C VAL A 13 -20.05 19.71 4.42
N LEU A 14 -21.20 19.27 4.93
CA LEU A 14 -22.48 19.93 4.71
C LEU A 14 -22.52 21.31 5.38
N ALA A 15 -21.98 21.44 6.60
CA ALA A 15 -21.94 22.69 7.35
C ALA A 15 -21.03 23.74 6.71
N ALA A 16 -19.93 23.32 6.07
CA ALA A 16 -19.00 24.24 5.39
C ALA A 16 -19.61 24.98 4.19
N VAL A 17 -20.74 24.51 3.65
CA VAL A 17 -21.49 25.14 2.56
C VAL A 17 -22.88 25.61 3.01
N ALA A 18 -23.09 25.80 4.32
CA ALA A 18 -24.38 26.18 4.88
C ALA A 18 -24.85 27.59 4.48
N ASP A 19 -23.96 28.43 3.94
CA ASP A 19 -24.29 29.76 3.41
C ASP A 19 -25.07 29.72 2.09
N GLY A 20 -25.22 28.54 1.48
CA GLY A 20 -25.92 28.37 0.22
C GLY A 20 -25.11 28.78 -1.00
N MET A 21 -23.87 29.23 -0.85
CA MET A 21 -23.05 29.72 -1.96
C MET A 21 -22.18 28.58 -2.54
N PRO A 22 -21.96 28.54 -3.86
CA PRO A 22 -21.02 27.60 -4.46
C PRO A 22 -19.60 27.76 -3.90
N LEU A 23 -19.06 26.70 -3.31
CA LEU A 23 -17.73 26.65 -2.74
C LEU A 23 -16.80 25.73 -3.54
N ALA A 24 -15.59 26.19 -3.83
CA ALA A 24 -14.59 25.37 -4.50
C ALA A 24 -14.17 24.18 -3.62
N LEU A 25 -14.09 22.98 -4.20
CA LEU A 25 -13.74 21.73 -3.51
C LEU A 25 -12.37 21.81 -2.82
N ALA A 26 -11.41 22.53 -3.42
CA ALA A 26 -10.11 22.77 -2.81
C ALA A 26 -10.20 23.60 -1.52
N VAL A 27 -11.14 24.56 -1.47
CA VAL A 27 -11.39 25.38 -0.28
C VAL A 27 -12.17 24.57 0.76
N LEU A 28 -13.21 23.85 0.33
CA LEU A 28 -13.98 22.93 1.19
C LEU A 28 -13.05 21.93 1.92
N ARG A 29 -12.13 21.30 1.19
CA ARG A 29 -11.15 20.37 1.76
C ARG A 29 -10.31 21.01 2.86
N LYS A 30 -9.81 22.23 2.62
CA LYS A 30 -9.03 22.97 3.62
C LYS A 30 -9.88 23.32 4.84
N GLN A 31 -11.07 23.88 4.65
CA GLN A 31 -11.96 24.29 5.73
C GLN A 31 -12.35 23.11 6.63
N VAL A 32 -12.77 21.99 6.02
CA VAL A 32 -13.14 20.78 6.76
C VAL A 32 -11.93 20.15 7.43
N ALA A 33 -10.77 20.08 6.78
CA ALA A 33 -9.57 19.54 7.44
C ALA A 33 -9.15 20.39 8.65
N SER A 34 -9.27 21.72 8.56
CA SER A 34 -8.95 22.64 9.66
C SER A 34 -9.93 22.59 10.84
N SER A 35 -11.13 22.01 10.68
CA SER A 35 -12.05 21.82 11.80
C SER A 35 -11.70 20.65 12.71
N PHE A 36 -10.67 19.87 12.36
CA PHE A 36 -10.18 18.74 13.15
C PHE A 36 -8.75 19.00 13.64
N PRO A 37 -8.39 18.53 14.85
CA PRO A 37 -7.04 18.69 15.40
C PRO A 37 -6.07 17.66 14.77
N LEU A 38 -5.81 17.79 13.46
CA LEU A 38 -4.90 16.92 12.71
C LEU A 38 -3.47 17.46 12.76
N SER A 39 -2.51 16.56 12.95
CA SER A 39 -1.08 16.85 12.82
C SER A 39 -0.66 17.01 11.35
N GLU A 40 0.52 17.59 11.12
CA GLU A 40 1.07 17.72 9.76
C GLU A 40 1.30 16.36 9.10
N ALA A 41 1.74 15.35 9.87
CA ALA A 41 1.90 13.99 9.39
C ALA A 41 0.57 13.38 8.92
N GLU A 42 -0.50 13.56 9.67
CA GLU A 42 -1.86 13.07 9.34
C GLU A 42 -2.44 13.80 8.12
N LEU A 43 -2.19 15.11 7.97
CA LEU A 43 -2.60 15.88 6.80
C LEU A 43 -1.90 15.44 5.51
N GLN A 44 -0.64 14.98 5.63
CA GLN A 44 0.18 14.51 4.51
C GLN A 44 0.09 13.00 4.27
N GLU A 45 -0.62 12.24 5.11
CA GLU A 45 -0.79 10.80 4.95
C GLU A 45 -1.47 10.50 3.61
N ARG A 46 -0.83 9.67 2.78
CA ARG A 46 -1.30 9.33 1.43
C ARG A 46 -1.93 7.96 1.37
N LEU A 47 -2.92 7.82 0.49
CA LEU A 47 -3.43 6.51 0.10
C LEU A 47 -2.31 5.66 -0.53
N ALA A 48 -2.52 4.35 -0.57
CA ALA A 48 -1.61 3.41 -1.25
C ALA A 48 -1.37 3.76 -2.73
N SER A 49 -2.33 4.43 -3.39
CA SER A 49 -2.18 4.91 -4.77
C SER A 49 -1.21 6.10 -4.92
N GLY A 50 -0.84 6.77 -3.83
CA GLY A 50 0.06 7.93 -3.80
C GLY A 50 -0.52 9.24 -4.36
N LYS A 51 -1.68 9.20 -5.03
CA LYS A 51 -2.25 10.37 -5.73
C LYS A 51 -2.93 11.39 -4.81
N GLN A 52 -3.57 10.92 -3.73
CA GLN A 52 -4.37 11.76 -2.83
C GLN A 52 -4.01 11.47 -1.37
N THR A 53 -4.21 12.46 -0.50
CA THR A 53 -4.12 12.26 0.96
C THR A 53 -5.38 11.59 1.48
N VAL A 54 -5.25 10.82 2.56
CA VAL A 54 -6.37 10.07 3.19
C VAL A 54 -7.52 11.02 3.52
N ILE A 55 -7.24 12.14 4.20
CA ILE A 55 -8.26 13.14 4.55
C ILE A 55 -8.97 13.72 3.32
N ASN A 56 -8.24 14.02 2.24
CA ASN A 56 -8.86 14.58 1.02
C ASN A 56 -9.72 13.56 0.28
N ASN A 57 -9.33 12.29 0.29
CA ASN A 57 -10.13 11.19 -0.26
C ASN A 57 -11.42 11.02 0.54
N ARG A 58 -11.34 10.97 1.87
CA ARG A 58 -12.50 10.84 2.75
C ARG A 58 -13.47 12.02 2.64
N ILE A 59 -12.98 13.27 2.57
CA ILE A 59 -13.81 14.44 2.26
C ILE A 59 -14.47 14.30 0.89
N GLY A 60 -13.74 13.80 -0.11
CA GLY A 60 -14.26 13.55 -1.46
C GLY A 60 -15.41 12.55 -1.48
N TRP A 61 -15.30 11.46 -0.71
CA TRP A 61 -16.36 10.45 -0.57
C TRP A 61 -17.55 10.97 0.24
N ALA A 62 -17.32 11.68 1.34
CA ALA A 62 -18.37 12.36 2.09
C ALA A 62 -19.22 13.26 1.18
N ARG A 63 -18.55 14.10 0.35
CA ARG A 63 -19.22 14.91 -0.67
C ARG A 63 -20.02 14.07 -1.66
N THR A 64 -19.42 12.99 -2.18
CA THR A 64 -20.06 12.13 -3.19
C THR A 64 -21.34 11.51 -2.64
N TYR A 65 -21.29 10.99 -1.41
CA TYR A 65 -22.45 10.36 -0.77
C TYR A 65 -23.56 11.37 -0.47
N LEU A 66 -23.21 12.54 0.05
CA LEU A 66 -24.16 13.63 0.27
C LEU A 66 -24.80 14.13 -1.03
N ASN A 67 -24.04 14.19 -2.13
CA ASN A 67 -24.57 14.53 -3.45
C ASN A 67 -25.55 13.46 -3.95
N LYS A 68 -25.19 12.18 -3.85
CA LYS A 68 -26.08 11.07 -4.24
C LYS A 68 -27.36 11.00 -3.40
N ALA A 69 -27.33 11.49 -2.17
CA ALA A 69 -28.51 11.67 -1.32
C ALA A 69 -29.32 12.95 -1.59
N GLY A 70 -28.88 13.79 -2.54
CA GLY A 70 -29.53 15.06 -2.88
C GLY A 70 -29.34 16.17 -1.84
N LEU A 71 -28.43 16.00 -0.89
CA LEU A 71 -28.12 17.00 0.15
C LEU A 71 -27.15 18.07 -0.35
N LEU A 72 -26.31 17.71 -1.33
CA LEU A 72 -25.42 18.61 -2.05
C LEU A 72 -25.71 18.53 -3.56
N CYS A 73 -25.32 19.58 -4.27
CA CYS A 73 -25.22 19.57 -5.73
C CYS A 73 -23.83 20.07 -6.17
N ILE A 74 -23.52 19.86 -7.44
CA ILE A 74 -22.29 20.35 -8.09
C ILE A 74 -22.74 21.39 -9.12
N PRO A 75 -22.76 22.68 -8.78
CA PRO A 75 -23.28 23.72 -9.69
C PRO A 75 -22.33 23.98 -10.87
N ALA A 76 -21.03 23.76 -10.68
CA ALA A 76 -19.99 23.87 -11.72
C ALA A 76 -18.81 22.95 -11.37
N LYS A 77 -17.91 22.73 -12.34
CA LYS A 77 -16.72 21.89 -12.16
C LYS A 77 -15.91 22.31 -10.93
N GLY A 78 -15.63 21.35 -10.07
CA GLY A 78 -14.87 21.58 -8.84
C GLY A 78 -15.61 22.41 -7.79
N MET A 79 -16.91 22.70 -7.95
CA MET A 79 -17.72 23.43 -6.97
C MET A 79 -18.65 22.49 -6.21
N VAL A 80 -19.07 22.92 -5.04
CA VAL A 80 -20.00 22.22 -4.14
C VAL A 80 -20.96 23.23 -3.56
N GLN A 81 -22.25 22.91 -3.55
CA GLN A 81 -23.27 23.78 -2.98
C GLN A 81 -24.31 22.93 -2.23
N ILE A 82 -24.82 23.44 -1.11
CA ILE A 82 -25.89 22.78 -0.37
C ILE A 82 -27.24 22.95 -1.07
N THR A 83 -28.08 21.93 -1.01
CA THR A 83 -29.47 22.00 -1.50
C THR A 83 -30.42 22.43 -0.37
N ALA A 84 -31.68 22.76 -0.71
CA ALA A 84 -32.71 22.99 0.30
C ALA A 84 -32.89 21.78 1.25
N ARG A 85 -32.78 20.55 0.70
CA ARG A 85 -32.79 19.30 1.48
C ARG A 85 -31.59 19.21 2.43
N GLY A 86 -30.42 19.63 1.97
CA GLY A 86 -29.20 19.72 2.79
C GLY A 86 -29.33 20.69 3.95
N LEU A 87 -29.87 21.88 3.71
CA LEU A 87 -30.11 22.89 4.74
C LEU A 87 -31.08 22.39 5.81
N GLU A 88 -32.19 21.76 5.41
CA GLU A 88 -33.13 21.17 6.37
C GLU A 88 -32.45 20.06 7.19
N THR A 89 -31.59 19.25 6.56
CA THR A 89 -30.81 18.23 7.25
C THR A 89 -29.83 18.81 8.29
N LEU A 90 -29.23 19.97 8.05
CA LEU A 90 -28.41 20.62 9.08
C LEU A 90 -29.24 21.06 10.29
N ARG A 91 -30.49 21.49 10.05
CA ARG A 91 -31.40 22.00 11.07
C ARG A 91 -32.05 20.90 11.92
N THR A 92 -32.49 19.82 11.29
CA THR A 92 -33.29 18.75 11.95
C THR A 92 -32.65 17.37 11.90
N GLY A 93 -31.57 17.20 11.15
CA GLY A 93 -30.85 15.93 11.01
C GLY A 93 -29.87 15.65 12.14
N PRO A 94 -29.33 14.41 12.18
CA PRO A 94 -28.48 13.91 13.26
C PRO A 94 -27.11 14.59 13.31
N GLU A 95 -26.51 14.67 14.49
CA GLU A 95 -25.15 15.21 14.68
C GLU A 95 -24.07 14.43 13.90
N ARG A 96 -24.26 13.13 13.70
CA ARG A 96 -23.46 12.32 12.77
C ARG A 96 -24.36 11.83 11.64
N ILE A 97 -24.04 12.22 10.41
CA ILE A 97 -24.71 11.70 9.22
C ILE A 97 -24.00 10.39 8.86
N THR A 98 -24.77 9.29 8.85
CA THR A 98 -24.26 7.97 8.51
C THR A 98 -24.81 7.48 7.17
N VAL A 99 -24.15 6.50 6.57
CA VAL A 99 -24.61 5.77 5.38
C VAL A 99 -25.97 5.14 5.66
N SER A 100 -26.13 4.50 6.82
CA SER A 100 -27.43 3.98 7.28
C SER A 100 -28.53 5.04 7.32
N TRP A 101 -28.22 6.28 7.74
CA TRP A 101 -29.18 7.38 7.71
C TRP A 101 -29.46 7.89 6.28
N LEU A 102 -28.45 7.95 5.41
CA LEU A 102 -28.60 8.36 4.01
C LEU A 102 -29.47 7.38 3.19
N LYS A 103 -29.52 6.09 3.56
CA LYS A 103 -30.39 5.07 2.93
C LYS A 103 -31.89 5.41 2.98
N ARG A 104 -32.31 6.41 3.77
CA ARG A 104 -33.69 6.94 3.75
C ARG A 104 -34.05 7.67 2.46
N TYR A 105 -33.05 8.13 1.70
CA TYR A 105 -33.27 8.83 0.43
C TYR A 105 -33.26 7.80 -0.70
N PRO A 106 -34.34 7.68 -1.49
CA PRO A 106 -34.44 6.67 -2.55
C PRO A 106 -33.26 6.71 -3.53
N GLU A 107 -32.82 7.90 -3.92
CA GLU A 107 -31.73 8.09 -4.88
C GLU A 107 -30.38 7.55 -4.36
N PHE A 108 -30.17 7.65 -3.03
CA PHE A 108 -29.00 7.09 -2.38
C PHE A 108 -29.12 5.59 -2.15
N ALA A 109 -30.31 5.12 -1.77
CA ALA A 109 -30.58 3.70 -1.62
C ALA A 109 -30.33 2.96 -2.93
N ASP A 110 -30.81 3.48 -4.06
CA ASP A 110 -30.60 2.90 -5.40
C ASP A 110 -29.11 2.86 -5.77
N PHE A 111 -28.38 3.97 -5.53
CA PHE A 111 -26.94 4.04 -5.74
C PHE A 111 -26.18 2.99 -4.91
N HIS A 112 -26.59 2.78 -3.64
CA HIS A 112 -25.91 1.88 -2.72
C HIS A 112 -26.36 0.42 -2.87
N MET A 113 -27.60 0.17 -3.29
CA MET A 113 -28.18 -1.17 -3.50
C MET A 113 -27.98 -1.73 -4.89
N SER A 114 -27.51 -0.96 -5.88
CA SER A 114 -27.10 -1.46 -7.20
C SER A 114 -25.89 -2.43 -7.17
N ARG A 115 -25.54 -3.00 -6.01
CA ARG A 115 -24.78 -4.24 -5.91
C ARG A 115 -25.68 -5.40 -6.38
N PRO A 116 -25.19 -6.37 -7.18
CA PRO A 116 -25.97 -7.56 -7.48
C PRO A 116 -26.26 -8.29 -6.17
N THR A 117 -27.51 -8.18 -5.71
CA THR A 117 -28.07 -8.96 -4.61
C THR A 117 -28.34 -10.36 -5.12
N ASP A 118 -27.36 -11.24 -4.95
CA ASP A 118 -27.63 -12.68 -4.87
C ASP A 118 -27.01 -13.21 -3.58
N THR A 119 -27.75 -13.03 -2.49
CA THR A 119 -28.07 -14.04 -1.47
C THR A 119 -28.56 -13.34 -0.20
N ALA A 120 -29.81 -13.59 0.14
CA ALA A 120 -30.39 -13.23 1.43
C ALA A 120 -29.88 -14.20 2.51
N SER A 121 -29.36 -13.66 3.60
CA SER A 121 -29.42 -14.27 4.92
C SER A 121 -29.40 -13.17 5.97
N PRO A 122 -30.35 -13.15 6.91
CA PRO A 122 -30.38 -12.19 8.00
C PRO A 122 -29.61 -12.74 9.21
N SER A 123 -28.50 -12.11 9.59
CA SER A 123 -28.09 -12.08 10.99
C SER A 123 -27.00 -11.03 11.26
N GLU A 124 -27.27 -10.25 12.30
CA GLU A 124 -26.34 -9.67 13.28
C GLU A 124 -25.30 -8.63 12.82
N GLN A 125 -25.62 -7.37 13.18
CA GLN A 125 -24.72 -6.31 13.65
C GLN A 125 -23.22 -6.50 13.40
N ILE A 126 -22.76 -6.03 12.24
CA ILE A 126 -21.34 -5.73 11.98
C ILE A 126 -21.27 -4.33 11.35
N GLU A 127 -21.39 -3.30 12.20
CA GLU A 127 -20.99 -1.91 11.85
C GLU A 127 -19.51 -1.67 12.23
N PRO A 128 -18.54 -2.24 11.48
CA PRO A 128 -17.28 -1.54 11.25
C PRO A 128 -16.90 -1.42 9.76
N ALA A 129 -17.69 -2.03 8.85
CA ALA A 129 -17.37 -2.04 7.41
C ALA A 129 -17.75 -0.74 6.67
N GLU A 130 -18.50 0.18 7.30
CA GLU A 130 -18.95 1.43 6.68
C GLU A 130 -18.04 2.64 7.01
N GLU A 131 -16.89 2.48 7.69
CA GLU A 131 -16.01 3.61 8.06
C GLU A 131 -14.87 3.89 7.06
N SER A 132 -14.53 2.94 6.20
CA SER A 132 -13.51 3.09 5.16
C SER A 132 -14.11 3.43 3.80
N THR A 133 -13.37 4.19 2.99
CA THR A 133 -13.81 4.52 1.64
C THR A 133 -13.67 3.32 0.69
N PRO A 134 -14.41 3.25 -0.42
CA PRO A 134 -14.23 2.20 -1.42
C PRO A 134 -12.78 2.04 -1.93
N ASP A 135 -12.02 3.14 -2.08
CA ASP A 135 -10.59 3.08 -2.43
C ASP A 135 -9.76 2.39 -1.35
N GLU A 136 -10.01 2.71 -0.07
CA GLU A 136 -9.33 2.08 1.07
C GLU A 136 -9.68 0.59 1.16
N GLN A 137 -10.94 0.23 0.93
CA GLN A 137 -11.40 -1.17 0.90
C GLN A 137 -10.72 -1.97 -0.21
N LEU A 138 -10.63 -1.40 -1.42
CA LEU A 138 -9.94 -2.03 -2.54
C LEU A 138 -8.44 -2.19 -2.27
N ALA A 139 -7.80 -1.18 -1.70
CA ALA A 139 -6.38 -1.23 -1.35
C ALA A 139 -6.11 -2.30 -0.26
N ALA A 140 -6.95 -2.38 0.76
CA ALA A 140 -6.86 -3.39 1.81
C ALA A 140 -7.05 -4.81 1.26
N ALA A 141 -8.06 -5.01 0.40
CA ALA A 141 -8.30 -6.29 -0.26
C ALA A 141 -7.10 -6.69 -1.15
N HIS A 142 -6.56 -5.75 -1.93
CA HIS A 142 -5.36 -5.99 -2.74
C HIS A 142 -4.17 -6.38 -1.86
N GLN A 143 -3.91 -5.65 -0.77
CA GLN A 143 -2.82 -5.97 0.16
C GLN A 143 -2.98 -7.35 0.80
N ALA A 144 -4.20 -7.73 1.19
CA ALA A 144 -4.49 -9.05 1.73
C ALA A 144 -4.21 -10.17 0.71
N LEU A 145 -4.58 -9.97 -0.56
CA LEU A 145 -4.25 -10.90 -1.64
C LEU A 145 -2.74 -11.04 -1.85
N MET A 146 -1.99 -9.92 -1.82
CA MET A 146 -0.53 -9.95 -1.96
C MET A 146 0.16 -10.64 -0.79
N LEU A 147 -0.31 -10.43 0.45
CA LEU A 147 0.23 -11.11 1.63
C LEU A 147 -0.04 -12.62 1.58
N SER A 148 -1.27 -13.03 1.22
CA SER A 148 -1.61 -14.44 1.04
C SER A 148 -0.72 -15.10 -0.02
N LEU A 149 -0.51 -14.43 -1.17
CA LEU A 149 0.37 -14.94 -2.22
C LEU A 149 1.83 -15.01 -1.76
N ALA A 150 2.31 -14.03 -1.00
CA ALA A 150 3.65 -14.04 -0.43
C ALA A 150 3.86 -15.23 0.53
N ASP A 151 2.87 -15.54 1.38
CA ASP A 151 2.94 -16.69 2.27
C ASP A 151 2.98 -18.03 1.51
N GLU A 152 2.17 -18.16 0.45
CA GLU A 152 2.19 -19.32 -0.45
C GLU A 152 3.55 -19.48 -1.15
N LEU A 153 4.10 -18.40 -1.69
CA LEU A 153 5.42 -18.41 -2.33
C LEU A 153 6.52 -18.80 -1.34
N LEU A 154 6.51 -18.23 -0.13
CA LEU A 154 7.51 -18.56 0.89
C LEU A 154 7.46 -20.05 1.26
N ALA A 155 6.26 -20.65 1.34
CA ALA A 155 6.10 -22.08 1.58
C ALA A 155 6.74 -22.92 0.47
N GLN A 156 6.51 -22.56 -0.80
CA GLN A 156 7.14 -23.24 -1.95
C GLN A 156 8.66 -23.11 -1.94
N VAL A 157 9.18 -21.92 -1.64
CA VAL A 157 10.63 -21.68 -1.56
C VAL A 157 11.28 -22.49 -0.43
N ARG A 158 10.61 -22.63 0.72
CA ARG A 158 11.09 -23.48 1.82
C ARG A 158 11.14 -24.95 1.45
N ALA A 159 10.19 -25.44 0.65
CA ALA A 159 10.12 -26.81 0.16
C ALA A 159 11.12 -27.11 -0.96
N ALA A 160 11.63 -26.09 -1.65
CA ALA A 160 12.57 -26.24 -2.75
C ALA A 160 13.98 -26.67 -2.32
N SER A 161 14.79 -27.10 -3.29
CA SER A 161 16.18 -27.51 -3.07
C SER A 161 17.08 -26.31 -2.75
N PRO A 162 18.20 -26.51 -2.02
CA PRO A 162 19.16 -25.44 -1.72
C PRO A 162 19.70 -24.74 -2.98
N SER A 163 20.03 -25.50 -4.02
CA SER A 163 20.51 -24.95 -5.29
C SER A 163 19.46 -24.12 -6.01
N PHE A 164 18.19 -24.51 -5.94
CA PHE A 164 17.09 -23.69 -6.45
C PHE A 164 16.97 -22.37 -5.69
N PHE A 165 17.12 -22.39 -4.37
CA PHE A 165 17.06 -21.17 -3.56
C PHE A 165 18.19 -20.19 -3.89
N GLU A 166 19.42 -20.68 -4.08
CA GLU A 166 20.54 -19.85 -4.54
C GLU A 166 20.23 -19.19 -5.89
N GLN A 167 19.72 -19.96 -6.86
CA GLN A 167 19.33 -19.43 -8.16
C GLN A 167 18.19 -18.40 -8.05
N LEU A 168 17.16 -18.70 -7.24
CA LEU A 168 16.03 -17.80 -7.01
C LEU A 168 16.48 -16.45 -6.45
N VAL A 169 17.43 -16.45 -5.52
CA VAL A 169 18.00 -15.22 -4.96
C VAL A 169 18.67 -14.38 -6.04
N VAL A 170 19.43 -15.01 -6.94
CA VAL A 170 20.05 -14.31 -8.06
C VAL A 170 18.99 -13.76 -9.01
N ASP A 171 17.99 -14.57 -9.37
CA ASP A 171 16.89 -14.17 -10.25
C ASP A 171 16.11 -12.98 -9.67
N LEU A 172 15.90 -12.96 -8.35
CA LEU A 172 15.26 -11.83 -7.66
C LEU A 172 16.09 -10.56 -7.77
N MET A 173 17.40 -10.64 -7.51
CA MET A 173 18.25 -9.47 -7.62
C MET A 173 18.26 -8.92 -9.07
N LEU A 174 18.23 -9.81 -10.07
CA LEU A 174 18.11 -9.41 -11.47
C LEU A 174 16.75 -8.78 -11.80
N ALA A 175 15.65 -9.33 -11.27
CA ALA A 175 14.31 -8.79 -11.45
C ALA A 175 14.16 -7.39 -10.84
N MET A 176 14.82 -7.15 -9.71
CA MET A 176 14.93 -5.83 -9.07
C MET A 176 15.84 -4.84 -9.83
N GLY A 177 16.54 -5.29 -10.89
CA GLY A 177 17.36 -4.45 -11.75
C GLY A 177 18.86 -4.42 -11.43
N TYR A 178 19.34 -5.24 -10.49
CA TYR A 178 20.77 -5.43 -10.26
C TYR A 178 21.39 -6.35 -11.34
N GLY A 179 22.73 -6.43 -11.42
CA GLY A 179 23.45 -7.36 -12.30
C GLY A 179 23.80 -6.84 -13.70
N GLY A 180 23.43 -5.60 -14.03
CA GLY A 180 23.85 -4.94 -15.26
C GLY A 180 23.11 -5.42 -16.52
N SER A 181 23.82 -5.65 -17.63
CA SER A 181 23.19 -6.11 -18.89
C SER A 181 22.89 -7.62 -18.83
N ARG A 182 21.71 -8.04 -19.34
CA ARG A 182 21.21 -9.44 -19.31
C ARG A 182 22.21 -10.50 -19.81
N LYS A 183 23.15 -10.13 -20.69
CA LYS A 183 24.19 -11.04 -21.22
C LYS A 183 25.36 -11.29 -20.26
N GLU A 184 25.65 -10.37 -19.34
CA GLU A 184 26.69 -10.52 -18.31
C GLU A 184 26.14 -11.02 -16.97
N ALA A 185 24.88 -10.71 -16.67
CA ALA A 185 24.15 -11.15 -15.49
C ALA A 185 24.19 -12.68 -15.27
N GLY A 186 24.00 -13.46 -16.34
CA GLY A 186 24.05 -14.93 -16.28
C GLY A 186 25.44 -15.54 -16.05
N ARG A 187 26.49 -14.72 -16.01
CA ARG A 187 27.88 -15.11 -15.68
C ARG A 187 28.34 -14.55 -14.33
N ALA A 188 27.54 -13.75 -13.63
CA ALA A 188 27.96 -12.99 -12.46
C ALA A 188 28.16 -13.84 -11.19
N THR A 189 27.57 -15.04 -11.13
CA THR A 189 27.80 -15.99 -10.04
C THR A 189 29.10 -16.76 -10.26
N GLN A 190 30.23 -16.12 -9.97
CA GLN A 190 31.40 -16.90 -9.54
C GLN A 190 31.03 -17.51 -8.19
N GLN A 191 30.77 -18.82 -8.17
CA GLN A 191 30.52 -19.57 -6.95
C GLN A 191 31.81 -19.53 -6.13
N THR A 192 31.90 -18.58 -5.20
CA THR A 192 33.08 -18.43 -4.35
C THR A 192 32.99 -19.43 -3.23
N SER A 193 33.77 -20.50 -3.30
CA SER A 193 33.85 -21.54 -2.26
C SER A 193 34.57 -21.08 -0.97
N ASP A 194 34.44 -19.81 -0.61
CA ASP A 194 35.08 -19.19 0.56
C ASP A 194 34.06 -18.91 1.67
N GLY A 195 33.69 -19.97 2.40
CA GLY A 195 33.28 -19.89 3.80
C GLY A 195 32.04 -19.04 4.15
N GLY A 196 31.24 -18.59 3.17
CA GLY A 196 30.03 -17.80 3.42
C GLY A 196 29.69 -16.73 2.38
N ILE A 197 29.98 -16.94 1.09
CA ILE A 197 29.50 -16.07 -0.01
C ILE A 197 28.98 -16.99 -1.10
N ASP A 198 27.69 -16.88 -1.40
CA ASP A 198 27.03 -17.77 -2.37
C ASP A 198 26.93 -17.14 -3.77
N GLY A 199 27.05 -15.80 -3.86
CA GLY A 199 27.03 -15.11 -5.14
C GLY A 199 27.56 -13.69 -5.09
N ILE A 200 27.87 -13.16 -6.28
CA ILE A 200 28.35 -11.80 -6.48
C ILE A 200 27.51 -11.16 -7.58
N ILE A 201 26.99 -9.95 -7.36
CA ILE A 201 26.20 -9.23 -8.34
C ILE A 201 26.66 -7.79 -8.47
N LYS A 202 26.72 -7.28 -9.71
CA LYS A 202 27.04 -5.88 -9.98
C LYS A 202 25.87 -4.99 -9.53
N GLU A 203 26.17 -3.89 -8.85
CA GLU A 203 25.15 -2.92 -8.42
C GLU A 203 24.54 -2.17 -9.60
N ASP A 204 25.35 -1.92 -10.63
CA ASP A 204 25.00 -1.09 -11.77
C ASP A 204 25.54 -1.67 -13.08
N LYS A 205 25.10 -1.10 -14.21
CA LYS A 205 25.48 -1.56 -15.56
C LYS A 205 26.96 -1.33 -15.90
N LEU A 206 27.60 -0.35 -15.28
CA LEU A 206 29.02 -0.05 -15.45
C LEU A 206 29.90 -0.94 -14.56
N GLY A 207 29.32 -1.59 -13.55
CA GLY A 207 30.01 -2.48 -12.63
C GLY A 207 30.91 -1.74 -11.64
N LEU A 208 30.60 -0.49 -11.32
CA LEU A 208 31.38 0.32 -10.37
C LEU A 208 31.17 -0.17 -8.94
N GLY A 209 29.98 -0.69 -8.64
CA GLY A 209 29.66 -1.35 -7.37
C GLY A 209 29.50 -2.86 -7.53
N VAL A 210 29.95 -3.60 -6.52
CA VAL A 210 29.75 -5.05 -6.38
C VAL A 210 29.04 -5.33 -5.05
N ILE A 211 28.01 -6.17 -5.11
CA ILE A 211 27.21 -6.61 -3.98
C ILE A 211 27.43 -8.11 -3.81
N TYR A 212 27.77 -8.51 -2.60
CA TYR A 212 27.98 -9.91 -2.25
C TYR A 212 26.71 -10.49 -1.61
N LEU A 213 26.36 -11.71 -1.98
CA LEU A 213 25.13 -12.36 -1.57
C LEU A 213 25.43 -13.58 -0.70
N GLN A 214 24.69 -13.72 0.39
CA GLN A 214 24.46 -15.00 1.06
C GLN A 214 22.99 -15.36 0.99
N ALA A 215 22.72 -16.61 0.63
CA ALA A 215 21.41 -17.22 0.61
C ALA A 215 21.43 -18.43 1.55
N LYS A 216 20.81 -18.32 2.72
CA LYS A 216 20.64 -19.44 3.65
C LYS A 216 19.18 -19.90 3.73
N ARG A 217 18.90 -21.10 3.22
CA ARG A 217 17.58 -21.72 3.37
C ARG A 217 17.44 -22.35 4.76
N TRP A 218 16.91 -21.59 5.71
CA TRP A 218 16.80 -21.99 7.11
C TRP A 218 15.33 -22.05 7.57
N SER A 219 15.05 -22.99 8.49
CA SER A 219 13.79 -23.05 9.23
C SER A 219 13.85 -22.27 10.55
N ASN A 220 15.03 -22.23 11.17
CA ASN A 220 15.25 -21.59 12.47
C ASN A 220 15.67 -20.13 12.30
N MET A 221 15.43 -19.33 13.34
CA MET A 221 15.86 -17.94 13.38
C MET A 221 17.38 -17.80 13.20
N VAL A 222 17.80 -16.82 12.39
CA VAL A 222 19.21 -16.49 12.18
C VAL A 222 19.70 -15.60 13.31
N HIS A 223 20.81 -16.00 13.91
CA HIS A 223 21.43 -15.30 15.04
C HIS A 223 22.71 -14.58 14.63
N ARG A 224 23.14 -13.65 15.49
CA ARG A 224 24.33 -12.80 15.32
C ARG A 224 25.58 -13.53 14.79
N PRO A 225 25.96 -14.73 15.27
CA PRO A 225 27.18 -15.40 14.78
C PRO A 225 27.21 -15.62 13.26
N GLU A 226 26.06 -15.80 12.62
CA GLU A 226 25.99 -15.99 11.17
C GLU A 226 26.20 -14.69 10.41
N ILE A 227 25.71 -13.58 10.95
CA ILE A 227 25.93 -12.24 10.39
C ILE A 227 27.40 -11.83 10.57
N ASP A 228 27.98 -12.09 11.75
CA ASP A 228 29.40 -11.82 12.01
C ASP A 228 30.32 -12.63 11.08
N LYS A 229 30.00 -13.91 10.82
CA LYS A 229 30.72 -14.73 9.83
C LYS A 229 30.65 -14.13 8.43
N PHE A 230 29.46 -13.68 8.00
CA PHE A 230 29.29 -13.05 6.70
C PHE A 230 30.08 -11.75 6.60
N ILE A 231 30.01 -10.88 7.60
CA ILE A 231 30.81 -9.64 7.68
C ILE A 231 32.31 -9.96 7.61
N GLY A 232 32.76 -11.01 8.30
CA GLY A 232 34.14 -11.50 8.21
C GLY A 232 34.54 -11.92 6.79
N ALA A 233 33.66 -12.61 6.06
CA ALA A 233 33.89 -12.97 4.66
C ALA A 233 33.97 -11.72 3.76
N LEU A 234 33.06 -10.76 3.94
CA LEU A 234 33.09 -9.48 3.21
C LEU A 234 34.40 -8.71 3.46
N THR A 235 34.87 -8.69 4.70
CA THR A 235 36.10 -8.00 5.09
C THR A 235 37.33 -8.60 4.38
N ARG A 236 37.41 -9.95 4.32
CA ARG A 236 38.49 -10.66 3.60
C ARG A 236 38.50 -10.34 2.10
N GLN A 237 37.32 -10.17 1.50
CA GLN A 237 37.16 -9.79 0.09
C GLN A 237 37.23 -8.27 -0.15
N ARG A 238 37.53 -7.47 0.90
CA ARG A 238 37.52 -5.99 0.86
C ARG A 238 36.21 -5.39 0.33
N ALA A 239 35.11 -6.12 0.53
CA ALA A 239 33.78 -5.73 0.11
C ALA A 239 33.16 -4.70 1.08
N ARG A 240 32.39 -3.76 0.54
CA ARG A 240 31.69 -2.72 1.32
C ARG A 240 30.18 -2.93 1.41
N LYS A 241 29.63 -3.82 0.57
CA LYS A 241 28.19 -4.05 0.43
C LYS A 241 27.90 -5.55 0.39
N GLY A 242 26.93 -5.97 1.19
CA GLY A 242 26.45 -7.35 1.19
C GLY A 242 24.96 -7.44 1.44
N VAL A 243 24.33 -8.49 0.93
CA VAL A 243 22.94 -8.83 1.21
C VAL A 243 22.91 -10.25 1.77
N PHE A 244 22.31 -10.40 2.94
CA PHE A 244 22.07 -11.70 3.56
C PHE A 244 20.58 -12.03 3.47
N ILE A 245 20.27 -13.15 2.84
CA ILE A 245 18.92 -13.57 2.48
C ILE A 245 18.64 -14.90 3.15
N THR A 246 17.51 -15.01 3.83
CA THR A 246 17.07 -16.25 4.47
C THR A 246 15.58 -16.48 4.27
N THR A 247 15.16 -17.74 4.31
CA THR A 247 13.73 -18.14 4.35
C THR A 247 13.11 -18.05 5.76
N SER A 248 13.93 -17.77 6.78
CA SER A 248 13.55 -17.62 8.19
C SER A 248 13.48 -16.14 8.59
N ASP A 249 13.36 -15.87 9.88
CA ASP A 249 13.51 -14.53 10.46
C ASP A 249 14.92 -14.34 11.07
N PHE A 250 15.27 -13.10 11.41
CA PHE A 250 16.47 -12.72 12.15
C PHE A 250 16.13 -12.40 13.60
N SER A 251 17.07 -12.67 14.50
CA SER A 251 17.01 -12.16 15.89
C SER A 251 17.34 -10.67 15.97
N ALA A 252 16.97 -10.01 17.07
CA ALA A 252 17.35 -8.60 17.33
C ALA A 252 18.88 -8.41 17.25
N GLY A 253 19.66 -9.28 17.92
CA GLY A 253 21.12 -9.20 17.87
C GLY A 253 21.73 -9.44 16.49
N ALA A 254 21.05 -10.18 15.59
CA ALA A 254 21.48 -10.32 14.21
C ALA A 254 21.24 -9.04 13.40
N ARG A 255 20.11 -8.35 13.63
CA ARG A 255 19.83 -7.04 13.04
C ARG A 255 20.82 -5.99 13.52
N ASP A 256 21.13 -5.96 14.82
CA ASP A 256 22.11 -5.04 15.40
C ASP A 256 23.51 -5.24 14.82
N ALA A 257 23.92 -6.48 14.58
CA ALA A 257 25.22 -6.79 13.98
C ALA A 257 25.36 -6.26 12.54
N ALA A 258 24.25 -6.14 11.80
CA ALA A 258 24.25 -5.61 10.43
C ALA A 258 24.41 -4.08 10.36
N LEU A 259 24.21 -3.36 11.47
CA LEU A 259 24.26 -1.89 11.53
C LEU A 259 25.70 -1.32 11.69
N GLY A 260 26.73 -2.09 11.34
CA GLY A 260 28.12 -1.66 11.40
C GLY A 260 28.43 -0.44 10.50
N LEU A 261 29.32 0.45 10.95
CA LEU A 261 29.58 1.74 10.28
C LEU A 261 30.31 1.63 8.93
N ASP A 262 31.17 0.62 8.74
CA ASP A 262 32.10 0.53 7.59
C ASP A 262 31.66 -0.43 6.46
N ILE A 263 30.73 -1.34 6.73
CA ILE A 263 30.22 -2.34 5.77
C ILE A 263 28.70 -2.32 5.82
N LYS A 264 28.06 -2.02 4.68
CA LYS A 264 26.60 -2.00 4.58
C LYS A 264 26.08 -3.41 4.31
N VAL A 265 25.47 -4.02 5.32
CA VAL A 265 24.79 -5.32 5.20
C VAL A 265 23.28 -5.11 5.21
N VAL A 266 22.61 -5.59 4.16
CA VAL A 266 21.14 -5.61 4.10
C VAL A 266 20.65 -7.01 4.45
N LEU A 267 19.73 -7.10 5.41
CA LEU A 267 19.08 -8.34 5.78
C LEU A 267 17.72 -8.46 5.07
N ILE A 268 17.46 -9.61 4.46
CA ILE A 268 16.19 -9.96 3.83
C ILE A 268 15.69 -11.26 4.46
N ASP A 269 14.65 -11.15 5.28
CA ASP A 269 13.97 -12.30 5.89
C ASP A 269 12.98 -12.94 4.92
N GLY A 270 12.42 -14.09 5.31
CA GLY A 270 11.50 -14.85 4.46
C GLY A 270 10.26 -14.05 4.04
N SER A 271 9.67 -13.28 4.96
CA SER A 271 8.48 -12.47 4.66
C SER A 271 8.80 -11.35 3.67
N LYS A 272 9.94 -10.67 3.83
CA LYS A 272 10.42 -9.62 2.92
C LYS A 272 10.82 -10.21 1.57
N LEU A 273 11.49 -11.35 1.55
CA LEU A 273 11.83 -12.09 0.34
C LEU A 273 10.58 -12.36 -0.50
N ALA A 274 9.53 -12.92 0.11
CA ALA A 274 8.32 -13.26 -0.60
C ALA A 274 7.55 -12.03 -1.11
N ARG A 275 7.50 -10.94 -0.34
CA ARG A 275 6.94 -9.66 -0.84
C ARG A 275 7.72 -9.14 -2.04
N LEU A 276 9.04 -9.16 -1.99
CA LEU A 276 9.89 -8.75 -3.12
C LEU A 276 9.67 -9.64 -4.35
N MET A 277 9.44 -10.95 -4.16
CA MET A 277 9.09 -11.86 -5.25
C MET A 277 7.78 -11.44 -5.93
N VAL A 278 6.74 -11.15 -5.14
CA VAL A 278 5.45 -10.68 -5.67
C VAL A 278 5.59 -9.35 -6.41
N GLU A 279 6.26 -8.37 -5.81
CA GLU A 279 6.48 -7.03 -6.39
C GLU A 279 7.22 -7.09 -7.73
N ASN A 280 8.12 -8.05 -7.89
CA ASN A 280 8.94 -8.21 -9.10
C ASN A 280 8.43 -9.30 -10.05
N ASN A 281 7.21 -9.82 -9.84
CA ASN A 281 6.59 -10.89 -10.64
C ASN A 281 7.47 -12.16 -10.74
N LEU A 282 8.21 -12.49 -9.69
CA LEU A 282 9.06 -13.68 -9.65
C LEU A 282 8.32 -14.85 -9.00
N GLY A 283 8.11 -15.92 -9.76
CA GLY A 283 7.37 -17.10 -9.29
C GLY A 283 5.85 -16.91 -9.23
N CYS A 284 5.33 -15.78 -9.71
CA CYS A 284 3.90 -15.50 -9.80
C CYS A 284 3.56 -14.79 -11.12
N THR A 285 2.29 -14.81 -11.51
CA THR A 285 1.77 -14.18 -12.72
C THR A 285 0.50 -13.41 -12.44
N VAL A 286 0.24 -12.35 -13.22
CA VAL A 286 -1.01 -11.58 -13.12
C VAL A 286 -2.19 -12.46 -13.54
N LYS A 287 -3.12 -12.69 -12.60
CA LYS A 287 -4.36 -13.46 -12.86
C LYS A 287 -5.46 -12.61 -13.48
N HIS A 288 -5.69 -11.41 -12.93
CA HIS A 288 -6.71 -10.45 -13.39
C HIS A 288 -6.23 -9.01 -13.18
N VAL A 289 -6.73 -8.09 -14.00
CA VAL A 289 -6.50 -6.65 -13.88
C VAL A 289 -7.84 -5.95 -13.65
N TYR A 290 -7.92 -5.15 -12.58
CA TYR A 290 -9.09 -4.33 -12.28
C TYR A 290 -8.78 -2.86 -12.57
N GLU A 291 -9.52 -2.26 -13.49
CA GLU A 291 -9.38 -0.84 -13.84
C GLU A 291 -10.37 0.02 -13.05
N VAL A 292 -9.86 1.00 -12.32
CA VAL A 292 -10.69 2.05 -11.69
C VAL A 292 -10.69 3.26 -12.61
N ARG A 293 -11.87 3.66 -13.08
CA ARG A 293 -12.05 4.82 -13.98
C ARG A 293 -12.50 6.03 -13.19
N GLU A 294 -11.97 7.18 -13.56
CA GLU A 294 -12.37 8.49 -13.05
C GLU A 294 -13.03 9.29 -14.17
N LEU A 295 -13.95 10.20 -13.82
CA LEU A 295 -14.56 11.11 -14.77
C LEU A 295 -13.48 12.04 -15.36
N ASP A 296 -13.27 11.97 -16.66
CA ASP A 296 -12.51 12.99 -17.38
C ASP A 296 -13.36 14.26 -17.47
N SER A 297 -13.07 15.20 -16.58
CA SER A 297 -13.81 16.45 -16.50
C SER A 297 -13.45 17.43 -17.62
N ASP A 298 -12.39 17.20 -18.40
CA ASP A 298 -12.02 18.06 -19.53
C ASP A 298 -12.83 17.70 -20.78
N TYR A 299 -13.20 16.42 -20.93
CA TYR A 299 -14.04 15.94 -22.01
C TYR A 299 -15.44 16.60 -22.05
N PHE A 300 -16.01 16.94 -20.89
CA PHE A 300 -17.35 17.54 -20.78
C PHE A 300 -17.36 19.07 -20.70
N ASN A 301 -16.21 19.72 -20.82
CA ASN A 301 -16.17 21.18 -20.93
C ASN A 301 -16.50 21.56 -22.38
N GLU A 302 -17.75 21.95 -22.63
CA GLU A 302 -18.12 22.63 -23.88
C GLU A 302 -17.37 23.98 -23.93
N ALA A 303 -16.63 24.22 -25.02
CA ALA A 303 -15.80 25.41 -25.21
C ALA A 303 -16.62 26.68 -25.45
#